data_AF-A0A140GVI2-F1
#
_entry.id   AF-A0A140GVI2-F1
#
_cell.length_a   1.000
_cell.length_b   1.000
_cell.length_c   1.000
_cell.angle_alpha   90.00
_cell.angle_beta   90.00
_cell.angle_gamma   90.00
#
_symmetry.space_group_name_H-M   'P 1'
#
loop_
_entity.id
_entity.type
_entity.pdbx_description
1 polymer ?
#
loop_
_entity_poly.entity_id
_entity_poly.type
_entity_poly.pdbx_seq_one_letter_code
_entity_poly.pdbx_strand_id
1 'polypeptide(L)'
;MSDASTGPFCEIRGFVERDIDLWLAEELRVNDLFALWFCDHARPSSQLPCSAVLRTRVSVMTENGETDVEAIFLTSDGRKLALLVENKVEHSLTEDQLERYYARGRYGVNHGLWNDFRVIVFAPASKLSSYENLIRNTPTVSFEDAAAFISKSSLDRRATYRAQFLDRASVRHELESEGSDAFRLAFWKGLFEDVERRYPNYFSFPIRYPKTTYIAANPIGAPKYFRIDLKGNLGEVDLSFNNENPLPLMTFLESKMPDSVAVVFKRRSIALQITGLPKFHVADGVEAIDKALQAFAAAYELSEFWKVHRTFFDNHYETS
;
A
#
# COMPACT_ATOMS: atom_id res chain seq x y z
N MET A 1 -1.46 -9.99 -35.02
CA MET A 1 -0.50 -10.97 -34.46
C MET A 1 -1.23 -11.69 -33.35
N SER A 2 -1.33 -13.01 -33.44
CA SER A 2 -2.15 -13.86 -32.57
C SER A 2 -1.57 -13.92 -31.15
N ASP A 3 -2.40 -13.59 -30.16
CA ASP A 3 -2.12 -13.80 -28.74
C ASP A 3 -2.13 -15.30 -28.43
N ALA A 4 -0.93 -15.87 -28.32
CA ALA A 4 -0.68 -17.29 -28.13
C ALA A 4 -0.30 -17.63 -26.67
N SER A 5 -0.90 -16.95 -25.68
CA SER A 5 -0.57 -17.17 -24.26
C SER A 5 -1.75 -17.59 -23.36
N THR A 6 -2.97 -17.68 -23.90
CA THR A 6 -4.20 -17.87 -23.12
C THR A 6 -4.56 -19.34 -22.93
N GLY A 7 -3.72 -20.09 -22.20
CA GLY A 7 -4.27 -21.18 -21.40
C GLY A 7 -5.28 -20.63 -20.38
N PRO A 8 -6.23 -21.42 -19.86
CA PRO A 8 -7.15 -20.97 -18.80
C PRO A 8 -6.36 -20.78 -17.49
N PHE A 9 -5.71 -19.62 -17.35
CA PHE A 9 -5.11 -19.15 -16.11
C PHE A 9 -6.18 -18.37 -15.32
N CYS A 10 -6.15 -18.50 -13.99
CA CYS A 10 -7.01 -17.71 -13.12
C CYS A 10 -6.52 -16.26 -13.13
N GLU A 11 -7.27 -15.34 -13.72
CA GLU A 11 -6.84 -13.94 -13.81
C GLU A 11 -6.76 -13.31 -12.42
N ILE A 12 -5.54 -13.08 -11.94
CA ILE A 12 -5.24 -12.41 -10.67
C ILE A 12 -4.68 -11.03 -11.02
N ARG A 13 -5.32 -9.98 -10.49
CA ARG A 13 -4.90 -8.59 -10.66
C ARG A 13 -4.30 -8.08 -9.36
N GLY A 14 -3.03 -7.67 -9.40
CA GLY A 14 -2.31 -7.13 -8.23
C GLY A 14 -2.01 -8.22 -7.20
N PHE A 15 -0.99 -9.04 -7.47
CA PHE A 15 -0.51 -10.03 -6.50
C PHE A 15 -0.04 -9.33 -5.23
N VAL A 16 -0.52 -9.82 -4.08
CA VAL A 16 -0.04 -9.40 -2.76
C VAL A 16 0.82 -10.51 -2.15
N GLU A 17 1.60 -10.18 -1.11
CA GLU A 17 2.47 -11.16 -0.44
C GLU A 17 1.69 -12.43 -0.03
N ARG A 18 0.47 -12.25 0.48
CA ARG A 18 -0.38 -13.35 0.95
C ARG A 18 -0.66 -14.42 -0.12
N ASP A 19 -0.78 -14.02 -1.38
CA ASP A 19 -1.03 -14.95 -2.49
C ASP A 19 0.14 -15.92 -2.67
N ILE A 20 1.36 -15.38 -2.55
CA ILE A 20 2.61 -16.12 -2.67
C ILE A 20 2.90 -16.92 -1.41
N ASP A 21 2.56 -16.40 -0.22
CA ASP A 21 2.76 -17.13 1.03
C ASP A 21 1.96 -18.43 1.05
N LEU A 22 0.68 -18.38 0.63
CA LEU A 22 -0.18 -19.55 0.49
C LEU A 22 0.36 -20.50 -0.58
N TRP A 23 0.73 -19.97 -1.75
CA TRP A 23 1.30 -20.76 -2.83
C TRP A 23 2.55 -21.53 -2.36
N LEU A 24 3.46 -20.85 -1.66
CA LEU A 24 4.73 -21.42 -1.21
C LEU A 24 4.52 -22.46 -0.12
N ALA A 25 3.71 -22.15 0.89
CA ALA A 25 3.44 -23.08 1.98
C ALA A 25 2.76 -24.37 1.51
N GLU A 26 1.91 -24.29 0.48
CA GLU A 26 1.31 -25.45 -0.16
C GLU A 26 2.34 -26.24 -0.97
N GLU A 27 3.13 -25.60 -1.85
CA GLU A 27 4.15 -26.32 -2.64
C GLU A 27 5.18 -27.01 -1.74
N LEU A 28 5.65 -26.34 -0.69
CA LEU A 28 6.53 -26.96 0.31
C LEU A 28 5.87 -28.15 1.01
N ARG A 29 4.54 -28.19 1.13
CA ARG A 29 3.83 -29.24 1.85
C ARG A 29 3.50 -30.46 1.00
N VAL A 30 3.18 -30.27 -0.29
CA VAL A 30 2.63 -31.33 -1.14
C VAL A 30 3.53 -31.74 -2.30
N ASN A 31 4.60 -31.00 -2.56
CA ASN A 31 5.53 -31.26 -3.65
C ASN A 31 6.92 -31.53 -3.08
N ASP A 32 7.20 -32.80 -2.75
CA ASP A 32 8.45 -33.21 -2.10
C ASP A 32 9.70 -32.82 -2.90
N LEU A 33 9.65 -32.89 -4.23
CA LEU A 33 10.76 -32.49 -5.09
C LEU A 33 11.05 -30.99 -4.95
N PHE A 34 10.01 -30.15 -5.01
CA PHE A 34 10.15 -28.71 -4.80
C PHE A 34 10.61 -28.38 -3.39
N ALA A 35 10.06 -29.05 -2.38
CA ALA A 35 10.41 -28.82 -0.99
C ALA A 35 11.89 -29.11 -0.70
N LEU A 36 12.40 -30.23 -1.20
CA LEU A 36 13.81 -30.60 -1.05
C LEU A 36 14.72 -29.63 -1.82
N TRP A 37 14.37 -29.29 -3.07
CA TRP A 37 15.08 -28.30 -3.86
C TRP A 37 15.15 -26.94 -3.18
N PHE A 38 14.03 -26.47 -2.61
CA PHE A 38 13.95 -25.19 -1.90
C PHE A 38 14.77 -25.22 -0.60
N CYS A 39 14.71 -26.33 0.16
CA CYS A 39 15.56 -26.52 1.34
C CYS A 39 17.05 -26.49 1.00
N ASP A 40 17.45 -27.04 -0.15
CA ASP A 40 18.86 -27.03 -0.57
C ASP A 40 19.35 -25.62 -0.93
N HIS A 41 18.50 -24.75 -1.48
CA HIS A 41 18.85 -23.35 -1.72
C HIS A 41 19.06 -22.56 -0.42
N ALA A 42 18.37 -22.95 0.65
CA ALA A 42 18.48 -22.30 1.96
C ALA A 42 19.75 -22.67 2.74
N ARG A 43 20.56 -23.62 2.25
CA ARG A 43 21.61 -24.28 3.06
C ARG A 43 22.96 -24.36 2.35
N PRO A 44 24.07 -24.23 3.09
CA PRO A 44 25.38 -24.60 2.58
C PRO A 44 25.47 -26.09 2.25
N SER A 45 26.21 -26.45 1.18
CA SER A 45 26.41 -27.85 0.75
C SER A 45 27.09 -28.75 1.78
N SER A 46 27.69 -28.19 2.83
CA SER A 46 28.33 -28.92 3.93
C SER A 46 27.35 -29.48 4.96
N GLN A 47 26.05 -29.19 4.85
CA GLN A 47 25.03 -29.61 5.82
C GLN A 47 24.27 -30.86 5.37
N LEU A 48 23.87 -31.70 6.33
CA LEU A 48 23.12 -32.93 6.08
C LEU A 48 21.83 -32.66 5.32
N PRO A 49 21.51 -33.41 4.25
CA PRO A 49 20.35 -33.14 3.40
C PRO A 49 19.02 -33.15 4.17
N CYS A 50 18.08 -32.33 3.70
CA CYS A 50 16.67 -32.46 4.07
C CYS A 50 16.13 -33.81 3.56
N SER A 51 15.28 -34.47 4.34
CA SER A 51 14.65 -35.75 3.98
C SER A 51 13.14 -35.62 3.74
N ALA A 52 12.45 -34.74 4.47
CA ALA A 52 11.01 -34.49 4.31
C ALA A 52 10.57 -33.18 4.96
N VAL A 53 9.42 -32.64 4.53
CA VAL A 53 8.72 -31.54 5.22
C VAL A 53 7.72 -32.10 6.23
N LEU A 54 7.90 -31.74 7.50
CA LEU A 54 6.97 -32.09 8.57
C LEU A 54 5.75 -31.18 8.62
N ARG A 55 5.96 -29.88 8.44
CA ARG A 55 4.93 -28.86 8.68
C ARG A 55 5.23 -27.59 7.90
N THR A 56 4.18 -26.95 7.40
CA THR A 56 4.21 -25.57 6.91
C THR A 56 3.15 -24.74 7.63
N ARG A 57 3.42 -23.45 7.82
CA ARG A 57 2.49 -22.46 8.41
C ARG A 57 2.67 -21.13 7.70
N VAL A 58 1.60 -20.35 7.66
CA VAL A 58 1.58 -19.01 7.04
C VAL A 58 1.20 -17.97 8.08
N SER A 59 1.80 -16.78 8.04
CA SER A 59 1.50 -15.65 8.93
C SER A 59 1.64 -15.99 10.41
N VAL A 60 2.80 -16.51 10.81
CA VAL A 60 3.02 -16.98 12.19
C VAL A 60 3.40 -15.83 13.12
N MET A 61 2.40 -15.24 13.77
CA MET A 61 2.58 -14.20 14.78
C MET A 61 3.19 -14.74 16.07
N THR A 62 4.25 -14.08 16.55
CA THR A 62 4.80 -14.25 17.91
C THR A 62 5.16 -12.88 18.49
N GLU A 63 5.60 -12.85 19.75
CA GLU A 63 6.11 -11.63 20.40
C GLU A 63 7.28 -10.98 19.64
N ASN A 64 8.02 -11.77 18.84
CA ASN A 64 9.17 -11.32 18.06
C ASN A 64 8.82 -10.93 16.61
N GLY A 65 7.53 -10.88 16.27
CA GLY A 65 7.03 -10.51 14.94
C GLY A 65 6.37 -11.66 14.16
N GLU A 66 5.92 -11.31 12.96
CA GLU A 66 5.33 -12.23 11.98
C GLU A 66 6.42 -12.97 11.19
N THR A 67 6.11 -14.19 10.79
CA THR A 67 6.85 -14.93 9.77
C THR A 67 5.88 -15.27 8.64
N ASP A 68 6.19 -14.83 7.43
CA ASP A 68 5.33 -14.98 6.25
C ASP A 68 5.07 -16.47 6.00
N VAL A 69 6.14 -17.27 5.86
CA VAL A 69 6.05 -18.74 5.81
C VAL A 69 7.08 -19.41 6.73
N GLU A 70 6.60 -20.31 7.59
CA GLU A 70 7.43 -21.18 8.44
C GLU A 70 7.31 -22.63 7.95
N ALA A 71 8.42 -23.24 7.56
CA ALA A 71 8.48 -24.65 7.16
C ALA A 71 9.45 -25.42 8.04
N ILE A 72 9.02 -26.56 8.59
CA ILE A 72 9.84 -27.45 9.42
C ILE A 72 10.19 -28.70 8.62
N PHE A 73 11.48 -28.91 8.41
CA PHE A 73 12.04 -30.06 7.72
C PHE A 73 12.67 -31.04 8.70
N LEU A 74 12.70 -32.32 8.32
CA LEU A 74 13.64 -33.28 8.89
C LEU A 74 14.92 -33.29 8.06
N THR A 75 16.07 -33.32 8.72
CA THR A 75 17.34 -33.69 8.12
C THR A 75 17.49 -35.22 8.08
N SER A 76 18.46 -35.72 7.32
CA SER A 76 18.71 -37.16 7.17
C SER A 76 19.09 -37.88 8.48
N ASP A 77 19.55 -37.16 9.49
CA ASP A 77 19.80 -37.65 10.85
C ASP A 77 18.60 -37.51 11.81
N GLY A 78 17.44 -37.10 11.29
CA GLY A 78 16.20 -36.99 12.06
C GLY A 78 16.06 -35.71 12.90
N ARG A 79 16.98 -34.74 12.78
CA ARG A 79 16.84 -33.43 13.43
C ARG A 79 15.87 -32.52 12.68
N LYS A 80 15.30 -31.55 13.40
CA LYS A 80 14.39 -30.54 12.86
C LYS A 80 15.14 -29.29 12.42
N LEU A 81 14.96 -28.91 11.16
CA LEU A 81 15.41 -27.64 10.61
C LEU A 81 14.21 -26.74 10.31
N ALA A 82 14.19 -25.52 10.84
CA ALA A 82 13.20 -24.52 10.46
C ALA A 82 13.69 -23.65 9.30
N LEU A 83 12.89 -23.48 8.25
CA LEU A 83 13.05 -22.43 7.25
C LEU A 83 12.04 -21.33 7.57
N LEU A 84 12.53 -20.12 7.81
CA LEU A 84 11.76 -18.91 8.03
C LEU A 84 11.88 -18.06 6.77
N VAL A 85 10.81 -18.02 5.98
CA VAL A 85 10.80 -17.36 4.68
C VAL A 85 10.20 -15.97 4.82
N GLU A 86 10.96 -14.96 4.42
CA GLU A 86 10.46 -13.60 4.20
C GLU A 86 10.15 -13.46 2.71
N ASN A 87 8.88 -13.24 2.39
CA ASN A 87 8.41 -13.09 1.02
C ASN A 87 8.21 -11.60 0.66
N LYS A 88 8.53 -11.23 -0.58
CA LYS A 88 8.38 -9.84 -1.06
C LYS A 88 7.80 -9.77 -2.47
N VAL A 89 6.60 -9.20 -2.56
CA VAL A 89 5.91 -8.94 -3.83
C VAL A 89 5.77 -7.44 -4.05
N GLU A 90 5.13 -6.71 -3.14
CA GLU A 90 4.87 -5.28 -3.27
C GLU A 90 5.80 -4.45 -2.39
N HIS A 91 5.91 -4.82 -1.12
CA HIS A 91 6.62 -4.06 -0.12
C HIS A 91 8.15 -4.20 -0.25
N SER A 92 8.87 -3.20 0.23
CA SER A 92 10.34 -3.23 0.30
C SER A 92 10.81 -4.02 1.52
N LEU A 93 11.94 -4.72 1.37
CA LEU A 93 12.65 -5.34 2.48
C LEU A 93 13.36 -4.27 3.32
N THR A 94 13.40 -4.45 4.63
CA THR A 94 14.11 -3.60 5.60
C THR A 94 15.06 -4.44 6.45
N GLU A 95 16.15 -3.84 6.95
CA GLU A 95 17.15 -4.58 7.77
C GLU A 95 16.52 -5.11 9.07
N ASP A 96 15.67 -4.31 9.72
CA ASP A 96 14.95 -4.71 10.93
C ASP A 96 14.03 -5.91 10.70
N GLN A 97 13.51 -6.13 9.48
CA GLN A 97 12.71 -7.32 9.17
C GLN A 97 13.56 -8.59 9.26
N LEU A 98 14.74 -8.61 8.63
CA LEU A 98 15.62 -9.79 8.66
C LEU A 98 16.10 -10.11 10.08
N GLU A 99 16.48 -9.09 10.86
CA GLU A 99 16.93 -9.28 12.24
C GLU A 99 15.85 -9.92 13.12
N ARG A 100 14.58 -9.57 12.92
CA ARG A 100 13.46 -10.22 13.62
C ARG A 100 13.35 -11.72 13.29
N TYR A 101 13.55 -12.09 12.03
CA TYR A 101 13.54 -13.50 11.62
C TYR A 101 14.69 -14.28 12.24
N TYR A 102 15.89 -13.70 12.27
CA TYR A 102 17.03 -14.32 12.95
C TYR A 102 16.81 -14.44 14.46
N ALA A 103 16.24 -13.42 15.10
CA ALA A 103 15.89 -13.45 16.53
C ALA A 103 14.88 -14.57 16.83
N ARG A 104 13.85 -14.72 16.00
CA ARG A 104 12.87 -15.81 16.08
C ARG A 104 13.52 -17.18 15.90
N GLY A 105 14.39 -17.32 14.91
CA GLY A 105 15.12 -18.56 14.67
C GLY A 105 15.92 -19.02 15.88
N ARG A 106 16.68 -18.09 16.48
CA ARG A 106 17.43 -18.31 17.73
C ARG A 106 16.50 -18.67 18.88
N TYR A 107 15.37 -17.97 19.01
CA TYR A 107 14.36 -18.28 20.03
C TYR A 107 13.89 -19.73 19.93
N GLY A 108 13.54 -20.21 18.72
CA GLY A 108 13.06 -21.58 18.58
C GLY A 108 14.12 -22.67 18.80
N VAL A 109 15.40 -22.38 18.55
CA VAL A 109 16.50 -23.26 18.98
C VAL A 109 16.59 -23.31 20.50
N ASN A 110 16.61 -22.14 21.15
CA ASN A 110 16.75 -22.03 22.61
C ASN A 110 15.59 -22.67 23.38
N HIS A 111 14.41 -22.75 22.77
CA HIS A 111 13.20 -23.35 23.37
C HIS A 111 12.90 -24.77 22.85
N GLY A 112 13.82 -25.38 22.09
CA GLY A 112 13.67 -26.76 21.62
C GLY A 112 12.55 -26.98 20.59
N LEU A 113 12.09 -25.93 19.91
CA LEU A 113 11.09 -26.02 18.85
C LEU A 113 11.68 -26.71 17.59
N TRP A 114 12.95 -26.43 17.32
CA TRP A 114 13.76 -27.03 16.25
C TRP A 114 15.23 -27.11 16.69
N ASN A 115 16.03 -27.91 15.98
CA ASN A 115 17.45 -28.07 16.27
C ASN A 115 18.32 -27.02 15.59
N ASP A 116 17.88 -26.48 14.46
CA ASP A 116 18.58 -25.44 13.68
C ASP A 116 17.56 -24.65 12.85
N PHE A 117 17.94 -23.49 12.30
CA PHE A 117 17.08 -22.68 11.45
C PHE A 117 17.83 -21.94 10.33
N ARG A 118 17.14 -21.63 9.24
CA ARG A 118 17.61 -20.69 8.20
C ARG A 118 16.56 -19.63 7.94
N VAL A 119 17.04 -18.43 7.64
CA VAL A 119 16.23 -17.35 7.10
C VAL A 119 16.49 -17.31 5.59
N ILE A 120 15.45 -17.17 4.79
CA ILE A 120 15.54 -17.11 3.32
C ILE A 120 14.62 -16.03 2.79
N VAL A 121 15.08 -15.26 1.81
CA VAL A 121 14.24 -14.27 1.12
C VAL A 121 13.71 -14.86 -0.18
N PHE A 122 12.40 -14.80 -0.38
CA PHE A 122 11.71 -15.25 -1.59
C PHE A 122 11.06 -14.06 -2.28
N ALA A 123 11.51 -13.70 -3.47
CA ALA A 123 11.05 -12.50 -4.17
C ALA A 123 11.32 -12.59 -5.69
N PRO A 124 10.76 -11.70 -6.52
CA PRO A 124 11.18 -11.57 -7.91
C PRO A 124 12.68 -11.28 -8.02
N ALA A 125 13.36 -11.84 -9.01
CA ALA A 125 14.81 -11.64 -9.22
C ALA A 125 15.19 -10.15 -9.29
N SER A 126 14.36 -9.34 -9.95
CA SER A 126 14.52 -7.88 -10.05
C SER A 126 14.52 -7.19 -8.69
N LYS A 127 13.74 -7.67 -7.72
CA LYS A 127 13.71 -7.16 -6.35
C LYS A 127 14.91 -7.63 -5.55
N LEU A 128 15.31 -8.89 -5.68
CA LEU A 128 16.47 -9.43 -4.97
C LEU A 128 17.74 -8.62 -5.28
N SER A 129 17.96 -8.22 -6.54
CA SER A 129 19.06 -7.33 -6.92
C SER A 129 19.01 -5.97 -6.20
N SER A 130 17.81 -5.43 -5.96
CA SER A 130 17.65 -4.16 -5.22
C SER A 130 17.93 -4.28 -3.71
N TYR A 131 17.97 -5.51 -3.18
CA TYR A 131 18.19 -5.79 -1.76
C TYR A 131 19.58 -6.35 -1.46
N GLU A 132 20.50 -6.37 -2.41
CA GLU A 132 21.83 -6.99 -2.27
C GLU A 132 22.57 -6.55 -1.00
N ASN A 133 22.52 -5.24 -0.69
CA ASN A 133 23.14 -4.68 0.52
C ASN A 133 22.45 -5.09 1.84
N LEU A 134 21.15 -5.38 1.80
CA LEU A 134 20.34 -5.76 2.97
C LEU A 134 20.42 -7.27 3.25
N ILE A 135 20.37 -8.08 2.19
CA ILE A 135 20.33 -9.54 2.27
C ILE A 135 21.67 -10.09 2.77
N ARG A 136 22.81 -9.43 2.47
CA ARG A 136 24.15 -9.83 2.91
C ARG A 136 24.41 -11.32 2.56
N ASN A 137 24.53 -12.18 3.59
CA ASN A 137 24.75 -13.62 3.45
C ASN A 137 23.48 -14.46 3.60
N THR A 138 22.30 -13.82 3.63
CA THR A 138 21.01 -14.50 3.72
C THR A 138 20.73 -15.18 2.38
N PRO A 139 20.46 -16.49 2.35
CA PRO A 139 20.05 -17.17 1.12
C PRO A 139 18.83 -16.53 0.47
N THR A 140 18.75 -16.64 -0.85
CA THR A 140 17.62 -16.14 -1.63
C THR A 140 17.16 -17.19 -2.64
N VAL A 141 15.86 -17.15 -2.96
CA VAL A 141 15.29 -17.88 -4.09
C VAL A 141 14.43 -16.89 -4.88
N SER A 142 14.60 -16.86 -6.20
CA SER A 142 13.76 -16.03 -7.04
C SER A 142 12.45 -16.72 -7.42
N PHE A 143 11.41 -15.95 -7.71
CA PHE A 143 10.15 -16.51 -8.25
C PHE A 143 10.41 -17.23 -9.57
N GLU A 144 11.28 -16.66 -10.39
CA GLU A 144 11.67 -17.18 -11.69
C GLU A 144 12.38 -18.53 -11.58
N ASP A 145 13.30 -18.70 -10.62
CA ASP A 145 13.98 -19.99 -10.38
C ASP A 145 13.00 -21.06 -9.89
N ALA A 146 12.08 -20.69 -8.99
CA ALA A 146 11.05 -21.58 -8.50
C ALA A 146 10.07 -22.01 -9.60
N ALA A 147 9.65 -21.09 -10.47
CA ALA A 147 8.82 -21.36 -11.64
C ALA A 147 9.53 -22.29 -12.64
N ALA A 148 10.80 -22.01 -12.92
CA ALA A 148 11.63 -22.82 -13.81
C ALA A 148 11.85 -24.23 -13.27
N PHE A 149 12.03 -24.39 -11.95
CA PHE A 149 12.14 -25.70 -11.33
C PHE A 149 10.84 -26.50 -11.51
N ILE A 150 9.70 -25.93 -11.10
CA ILE A 150 8.40 -26.62 -11.16
C ILE A 150 8.07 -27.07 -12.59
N SER A 151 8.29 -26.19 -13.58
CA SER A 151 8.05 -26.49 -15.00
C SER A 151 8.93 -27.62 -15.53
N LYS A 152 10.14 -27.81 -14.99
CA LYS A 152 11.06 -28.90 -15.36
C LYS A 152 10.74 -30.19 -14.62
N SER A 153 10.25 -30.10 -13.39
CA SER A 153 9.98 -31.26 -12.53
C SER A 153 8.69 -32.00 -12.87
N SER A 154 7.69 -31.32 -13.44
CA SER A 154 6.45 -31.96 -13.91
C SER A 154 5.82 -31.17 -15.06
N LEU A 155 5.25 -31.90 -16.03
CA LEU A 155 4.51 -31.34 -17.17
C LEU A 155 2.98 -31.39 -16.96
N ASP A 156 2.52 -31.74 -15.75
CA ASP A 156 1.09 -31.78 -15.47
C ASP A 156 0.47 -30.36 -15.45
N ARG A 157 -0.87 -30.31 -15.58
CA ARG A 157 -1.61 -29.05 -15.65
C ARG A 157 -1.47 -28.21 -14.37
N ARG A 158 -1.34 -28.83 -13.20
CA ARG A 158 -1.15 -28.13 -11.92
C ARG A 158 0.24 -27.54 -11.84
N ALA A 159 1.29 -28.29 -12.19
CA ALA A 159 2.66 -27.79 -12.23
C ALA A 159 2.79 -26.61 -13.20
N THR A 160 2.22 -26.74 -14.41
CA THR A 160 2.16 -25.65 -15.40
C THR A 160 1.49 -24.40 -14.83
N TYR A 161 0.32 -24.56 -14.19
CA TYR A 161 -0.39 -23.45 -13.56
C TYR A 161 0.41 -22.80 -12.42
N ARG A 162 1.06 -23.60 -11.56
CA ARG A 162 1.81 -23.10 -10.40
C ARG A 162 3.07 -22.36 -10.81
N ALA A 163 3.74 -22.78 -11.89
CA ALA A 163 4.84 -22.04 -12.49
C ALA A 163 4.36 -20.71 -13.09
N GLN A 164 3.29 -20.74 -13.91
CA GLN A 164 2.70 -19.53 -14.49
C GLN A 164 2.24 -18.52 -13.43
N PHE A 165 1.81 -18.99 -12.25
CA PHE A 165 1.44 -18.14 -11.13
C PHE A 165 2.62 -17.28 -10.66
N LEU A 166 3.80 -17.90 -10.49
CA LEU A 166 5.01 -17.18 -10.11
C LEU A 166 5.53 -16.27 -11.23
N ASP A 167 5.47 -16.73 -12.48
CA ASP A 167 5.88 -15.91 -13.63
C ASP A 167 5.04 -14.62 -13.75
N ARG A 168 3.75 -14.68 -13.41
CA ARG A 168 2.89 -13.48 -13.38
C ARG A 168 3.12 -12.63 -12.13
N ALA A 169 3.41 -13.24 -10.99
CA ALA A 169 3.73 -12.53 -9.76
C ALA A 169 5.11 -11.83 -9.81
N SER A 170 6.04 -12.29 -10.67
CA SER A 170 7.35 -11.68 -10.85
C SER A 170 7.31 -10.40 -11.68
N VAL A 171 6.27 -10.24 -12.50
CA VAL A 171 6.05 -9.03 -13.32
C VAL A 171 5.21 -8.04 -12.54
N ARG A 172 5.73 -6.82 -12.38
CA ARG A 172 4.94 -5.70 -11.87
C ARG A 172 3.92 -5.31 -12.93
N HIS A 173 2.70 -5.83 -12.82
CA HIS A 173 1.56 -5.27 -13.52
C HIS A 173 1.24 -3.93 -12.87
N GLU A 174 1.49 -2.82 -13.57
CA GLU A 174 0.65 -1.65 -13.34
C GLU A 174 -0.78 -2.15 -13.53
N LEU A 175 -1.63 -1.99 -12.52
CA LEU A 175 -3.04 -2.26 -12.67
C LEU A 175 -3.53 -1.36 -13.80
N GLU A 176 -3.50 -1.88 -15.04
CA GLU A 176 -4.11 -1.21 -16.17
C GLU A 176 -5.56 -1.04 -15.78
N SER A 177 -5.92 0.23 -15.75
CA SER A 177 -7.08 0.75 -15.06
C SER A 177 -8.33 0.60 -15.93
N GLU A 178 -8.32 -0.38 -16.83
CA GLU A 178 -9.43 -0.71 -17.71
C GLU A 178 -10.60 -1.23 -16.86
N GLY A 179 -11.52 -0.29 -16.58
CA GLY A 179 -12.72 -0.46 -15.78
C GLY A 179 -12.83 0.54 -14.63
N SER A 180 -11.89 0.52 -13.68
CA SER A 180 -11.98 1.37 -12.47
C SER A 180 -11.58 2.83 -12.71
N ASP A 181 -10.71 3.09 -13.70
CA ASP A 181 -10.31 4.46 -14.03
C ASP A 181 -11.34 5.16 -14.88
N ALA A 182 -11.89 4.53 -15.92
CA ALA A 182 -12.76 5.25 -16.86
C ALA A 182 -13.93 5.95 -16.14
N PHE A 183 -14.50 5.28 -15.13
CA PHE A 183 -15.54 5.85 -14.28
C PHE A 183 -15.03 6.98 -13.37
N ARG A 184 -13.86 6.80 -12.75
CA ARG A 184 -13.19 7.82 -11.92
C ARG A 184 -12.80 9.05 -12.73
N LEU A 185 -12.23 8.85 -13.92
CA LEU A 185 -11.90 9.89 -14.90
C LEU A 185 -13.16 10.63 -15.33
N ALA A 186 -14.23 9.91 -15.70
CA ALA A 186 -15.49 10.52 -16.11
C ALA A 186 -16.10 11.37 -14.98
N PHE A 187 -16.11 10.85 -13.75
CA PHE A 187 -16.59 11.59 -12.58
C PHE A 187 -15.80 12.89 -12.36
N TRP A 188 -14.47 12.81 -12.27
CA TRP A 188 -13.65 13.99 -11.99
C TRP A 188 -13.63 14.98 -13.14
N LYS A 189 -13.62 14.49 -14.38
CA LYS A 189 -13.73 15.33 -15.58
C LYS A 189 -15.04 16.12 -15.56
N GLY A 190 -16.17 15.42 -15.43
CA GLY A 190 -17.48 16.04 -15.39
C GLY A 190 -17.61 17.03 -14.23
N LEU A 191 -17.18 16.65 -13.03
CA LEU A 191 -17.18 17.53 -11.87
C LEU A 191 -16.33 18.79 -12.08
N PHE A 192 -15.10 18.67 -12.59
CA PHE A 192 -14.23 19.84 -12.77
C PHE A 192 -14.69 20.75 -13.91
N GLU A 193 -15.23 20.21 -15.00
CA GLU A 193 -15.90 21.01 -16.05
C GLU A 193 -17.07 21.80 -15.46
N ASP A 194 -17.83 21.17 -14.55
CA ASP A 194 -18.96 21.77 -13.86
C ASP A 194 -18.57 22.82 -12.81
N VAL A 195 -17.45 22.63 -12.12
CA VAL A 195 -16.88 23.61 -11.19
C VAL A 195 -16.32 24.79 -11.97
N GLU A 196 -15.56 24.57 -13.04
CA GLU A 196 -14.99 25.64 -13.88
C GLU A 196 -16.09 26.48 -14.51
N ARG A 197 -17.18 25.86 -14.96
CA ARG A 197 -18.35 26.58 -15.48
C ARG A 197 -19.04 27.47 -14.44
N ARG A 198 -19.04 27.07 -13.16
CA ARG A 198 -19.67 27.82 -12.05
C ARG A 198 -18.74 28.86 -11.44
N TYR A 199 -17.44 28.58 -11.40
CA TYR A 199 -16.39 29.42 -10.81
C TYR A 199 -15.23 29.61 -11.79
N PRO A 200 -15.42 30.34 -12.91
CA PRO A 200 -14.43 30.43 -13.97
C PRO A 200 -13.09 31.00 -13.48
N ASN A 201 -11.99 30.31 -13.79
CA ASN A 201 -10.62 30.66 -13.38
C ASN A 201 -10.47 30.90 -11.87
N TYR A 202 -11.29 30.24 -11.05
CA TYR A 202 -11.25 30.43 -9.61
C TYR A 202 -10.38 29.39 -8.91
N PHE A 203 -10.63 28.11 -9.18
CA PHE A 203 -9.94 26.99 -8.55
C PHE A 203 -8.84 26.45 -9.47
N SER A 204 -7.77 25.94 -8.87
CA SER A 204 -6.76 25.16 -9.57
C SER A 204 -7.10 23.67 -9.51
N PHE A 205 -7.02 22.98 -10.65
CA PHE A 205 -7.27 21.55 -10.75
C PHE A 205 -5.98 20.75 -10.90
N PRO A 206 -5.89 19.53 -10.32
CA PRO A 206 -4.70 18.71 -10.43
C PRO A 206 -4.52 18.14 -11.84
N ILE A 207 -3.27 17.99 -12.27
CA ILE A 207 -2.91 17.35 -13.56
C ILE A 207 -3.33 15.87 -13.59
N ARG A 208 -3.36 15.20 -12.42
CA ARG A 208 -3.80 13.82 -12.27
C ARG A 208 -5.04 13.78 -11.39
N TYR A 209 -6.08 13.08 -11.85
CA TYR A 209 -7.31 12.97 -11.07
C TYR A 209 -7.09 12.27 -9.72
N PRO A 210 -7.77 12.72 -8.65
CA PRO A 210 -7.64 12.14 -7.31
C PRO A 210 -8.15 10.70 -7.21
N LYS A 211 -7.53 9.90 -6.33
CA LYS A 211 -8.02 8.55 -5.98
C LYS A 211 -9.05 8.55 -4.84
N THR A 212 -9.23 9.69 -4.17
CA THR A 212 -10.10 9.83 -3.00
C THR A 212 -10.96 11.09 -3.13
N THR A 213 -12.02 11.19 -2.33
CA THR A 213 -12.84 12.40 -2.22
C THR A 213 -12.34 13.38 -1.16
N TYR A 214 -11.19 13.11 -0.54
CA TYR A 214 -10.41 14.11 0.19
C TYR A 214 -9.51 14.83 -0.81
N ILE A 215 -9.85 16.06 -1.17
CA ILE A 215 -9.11 16.84 -2.17
C ILE A 215 -8.89 18.28 -1.72
N ALA A 216 -7.85 18.93 -2.25
CA ALA A 216 -7.67 20.37 -2.07
C ALA A 216 -8.44 21.14 -3.16
N ALA A 217 -9.17 22.18 -2.77
CA ALA A 217 -9.82 23.12 -3.70
C ALA A 217 -9.17 24.50 -3.56
N ASN A 218 -7.96 24.63 -4.09
CA ASN A 218 -7.17 25.84 -3.90
C ASN A 218 -7.60 26.94 -4.89
N PRO A 219 -7.96 28.14 -4.39
CA PRO A 219 -8.11 29.31 -5.25
C PRO A 219 -6.81 29.62 -5.98
N ILE A 220 -6.90 30.06 -7.24
CA ILE A 220 -5.74 30.49 -8.03
C ILE A 220 -5.10 31.69 -7.32
N GLY A 221 -3.79 31.60 -7.09
CA GLY A 221 -3.04 32.65 -6.38
C GLY A 221 -3.22 32.66 -4.86
N ALA A 222 -3.78 31.59 -4.27
CA ALA A 222 -3.85 31.46 -2.83
C ALA A 222 -2.45 31.49 -2.17
N PRO A 223 -2.27 32.25 -1.08
CA PRO A 223 -1.03 32.28 -0.31
C PRO A 223 -0.76 30.94 0.40
N LYS A 224 0.51 30.71 0.76
CA LYS A 224 0.97 29.44 1.35
C LYS A 224 0.50 29.20 2.78
N TYR A 225 -0.02 30.23 3.46
CA TYR A 225 -0.41 30.14 4.86
C TYR A 225 -1.79 29.50 5.07
N PHE A 226 -2.56 29.24 4.00
CA PHE A 226 -3.81 28.50 4.09
C PHE A 226 -3.97 27.44 3.00
N ARG A 227 -4.89 26.49 3.26
CA ARG A 227 -5.37 25.48 2.32
C ARG A 227 -6.87 25.27 2.51
N ILE A 228 -7.58 24.95 1.43
CA ILE A 228 -8.98 24.51 1.50
C ILE A 228 -9.06 23.02 1.20
N ASP A 229 -9.58 22.24 2.15
CA ASP A 229 -9.75 20.80 2.04
C ASP A 229 -11.23 20.44 1.94
N LEU A 230 -11.60 19.72 0.89
CA LEU A 230 -12.90 19.06 0.77
C LEU A 230 -12.71 17.63 1.27
N LYS A 231 -13.45 17.24 2.31
CA LYS A 231 -13.46 15.87 2.83
C LYS A 231 -14.78 15.22 2.46
N GLY A 232 -14.93 14.84 1.19
CA GLY A 232 -16.21 14.39 0.63
C GLY A 232 -16.84 13.19 1.35
N ASN A 233 -16.02 12.26 1.84
CA ASN A 233 -16.49 11.11 2.62
C ASN A 233 -16.99 11.48 4.04
N LEU A 234 -16.61 12.66 4.54
CA LEU A 234 -17.01 13.17 5.85
C LEU A 234 -18.14 14.20 5.76
N GLY A 235 -18.33 14.84 4.61
CA GLY A 235 -19.30 15.93 4.47
C GLY A 235 -18.80 17.21 5.14
N GLU A 236 -17.48 17.44 5.05
CA GLU A 236 -16.79 18.58 5.68
C GLU A 236 -15.98 19.35 4.65
N VAL A 237 -15.90 20.67 4.82
CA VAL A 237 -14.96 21.54 4.11
C VAL A 237 -14.23 22.41 5.11
N ASP A 238 -12.90 22.43 5.01
CA ASP A 238 -12.04 23.15 5.95
C ASP A 238 -11.22 24.20 5.21
N LEU A 239 -11.31 25.46 5.64
CA LEU A 239 -10.29 26.47 5.38
C LEU A 239 -9.30 26.45 6.53
N SER A 240 -8.15 25.79 6.31
CA SER A 240 -7.12 25.58 7.33
C SER A 240 -5.98 26.58 7.18
N PHE A 241 -5.56 27.17 8.29
CA PHE A 241 -4.46 28.11 8.41
C PHE A 241 -3.32 27.51 9.25
N ASN A 242 -2.08 27.87 8.95
CA ASN A 242 -0.93 27.49 9.77
C ASN A 242 -1.05 28.07 11.20
N ASN A 243 -0.64 27.33 12.23
CA ASN A 243 -0.79 27.78 13.62
C ASN A 243 0.38 28.63 14.14
N GLU A 244 1.09 29.33 13.26
CA GLU A 244 2.07 30.35 13.63
C GLU A 244 1.31 31.48 14.35
N ASN A 245 1.58 31.67 15.64
CA ASN A 245 0.86 32.61 16.51
C ASN A 245 -0.68 32.36 16.64
N PRO A 246 -1.10 31.27 17.31
CA PRO A 246 -2.48 30.79 17.24
C PRO A 246 -3.52 31.66 17.98
N LEU A 247 -3.12 32.41 19.01
CA LEU A 247 -4.08 33.11 19.87
C LEU A 247 -4.73 34.34 19.19
N PRO A 248 -3.97 35.24 18.52
CA PRO A 248 -4.57 36.32 17.73
C PRO A 248 -5.43 35.79 16.58
N LEU A 249 -4.99 34.73 15.92
CA LEU A 249 -5.75 34.10 14.83
C LEU A 249 -7.08 33.54 15.34
N MET A 250 -7.07 32.78 16.43
CA MET A 250 -8.28 32.21 17.02
C MET A 250 -9.27 33.31 17.44
N THR A 251 -8.79 34.33 18.16
CA THR A 251 -9.61 35.47 18.58
C THR A 251 -10.28 36.15 17.37
N PHE A 252 -9.53 36.34 16.29
CA PHE A 252 -10.05 36.93 15.07
C PHE A 252 -11.12 36.06 14.43
N LEU A 253 -10.83 34.76 14.22
CA LEU A 253 -11.74 33.83 13.59
C LEU A 253 -13.05 33.69 14.37
N GLU A 254 -13.00 33.54 15.69
CA GLU A 254 -14.20 33.46 16.54
C GLU A 254 -15.05 34.74 16.48
N SER A 255 -14.42 35.90 16.28
CA SER A 255 -15.13 37.19 16.19
C SER A 255 -15.76 37.48 14.82
N LYS A 256 -15.36 36.76 13.77
CA LYS A 256 -15.74 37.04 12.38
C LYS A 256 -16.41 35.87 11.66
N MET A 257 -16.29 34.64 12.17
CA MET A 257 -16.81 33.46 11.49
C MET A 257 -18.32 33.58 11.23
N PRO A 258 -18.82 33.05 10.09
CA PRO A 258 -20.25 32.91 9.87
C PRO A 258 -20.89 31.95 10.89
N ASP A 259 -22.19 32.13 11.17
CA ASP A 259 -22.93 31.30 12.16
C ASP A 259 -22.94 29.79 11.83
N SER A 260 -22.79 29.44 10.54
CA SER A 260 -22.77 28.06 10.04
C SER A 260 -21.39 27.38 10.12
N VAL A 261 -20.38 28.08 10.63
CA VAL A 261 -18.97 27.66 10.59
C VAL A 261 -18.44 27.48 12.01
N ALA A 262 -17.64 26.44 12.22
CA ALA A 262 -16.94 26.19 13.47
C ALA A 262 -15.44 26.48 13.35
N VAL A 263 -14.82 27.01 14.40
CA VAL A 263 -13.36 27.04 14.54
C VAL A 263 -12.88 25.73 15.14
N VAL A 264 -12.00 25.02 14.45
CA VAL A 264 -11.45 23.72 14.87
C VAL A 264 -9.94 23.81 15.04
N PHE A 265 -9.46 23.39 16.20
CA PHE A 265 -8.03 23.29 16.48
C PHE A 265 -7.49 21.91 16.07
N LYS A 266 -6.41 21.91 15.30
CA LYS A 266 -5.64 20.72 14.94
C LYS A 266 -4.20 20.92 15.37
N ARG A 267 -3.46 19.81 15.51
CA ARG A 267 -2.07 19.80 16.03
C ARG A 267 -1.12 20.81 15.34
N ARG A 268 -1.37 21.14 14.07
CA ARG A 268 -0.53 22.06 13.27
C ARG A 268 -1.32 23.15 12.53
N SER A 269 -2.62 23.27 12.76
CA SER A 269 -3.46 24.23 12.05
C SER A 269 -4.70 24.63 12.82
N ILE A 270 -5.23 25.80 12.52
CA ILE A 270 -6.56 26.25 12.95
C ILE A 270 -7.42 26.33 11.70
N ALA A 271 -8.62 25.76 11.74
CA ALA A 271 -9.51 25.72 10.57
C ALA A 271 -10.87 26.33 10.85
N LEU A 272 -11.40 27.06 9.86
CA LEU A 272 -12.82 27.28 9.72
C LEU A 272 -13.43 26.08 9.01
N GLN A 273 -14.39 25.42 9.66
CA GLN A 273 -14.97 24.18 9.19
C GLN A 273 -16.48 24.32 8.98
N ILE A 274 -16.93 23.96 7.78
CA ILE A 274 -18.34 23.70 7.48
C ILE A 274 -18.56 22.19 7.59
N THR A 275 -19.61 21.78 8.29
CA THR A 275 -20.01 20.36 8.47
C THR A 275 -21.44 20.13 8.01
N GLY A 276 -21.87 18.87 7.96
CA GLY A 276 -23.25 18.51 7.61
C GLY A 276 -23.56 18.56 6.12
N LEU A 277 -22.54 18.71 5.27
CA LEU A 277 -22.71 18.65 3.82
C LEU A 277 -23.01 17.22 3.37
N PRO A 278 -23.73 17.02 2.27
CA PRO A 278 -23.95 15.69 1.70
C PRO A 278 -22.62 14.98 1.41
N LYS A 279 -22.45 13.78 1.98
CA LYS A 279 -21.27 12.95 1.72
C LYS A 279 -21.30 12.43 0.29
N PHE A 280 -20.12 12.34 -0.33
CA PHE A 280 -19.98 11.81 -1.68
C PHE A 280 -18.77 10.89 -1.82
N HIS A 281 -18.97 9.82 -2.59
CA HIS A 281 -17.93 8.92 -3.06
C HIS A 281 -17.94 8.90 -4.58
N VAL A 282 -16.77 8.70 -5.20
CA VAL A 282 -16.69 8.54 -6.66
C VAL A 282 -17.61 7.41 -7.12
N ALA A 283 -17.67 6.31 -6.34
CA ALA A 283 -18.52 5.15 -6.58
C ALA A 283 -20.03 5.46 -6.73
N ASP A 284 -20.51 6.58 -6.20
CA ASP A 284 -21.92 6.97 -6.28
C ASP A 284 -22.29 7.58 -7.65
N GLY A 285 -21.31 7.81 -8.53
CA GLY A 285 -21.54 8.23 -9.91
C GLY A 285 -22.12 9.64 -10.04
N VAL A 286 -23.05 9.82 -10.98
CA VAL A 286 -23.60 11.14 -11.34
C VAL A 286 -24.31 11.81 -10.15
N GLU A 287 -24.95 11.04 -9.28
CA GLU A 287 -25.62 11.56 -8.08
C GLU A 287 -24.65 12.20 -7.06
N ALA A 288 -23.37 11.83 -7.10
CA ALA A 288 -22.34 12.46 -6.29
C ALA A 288 -21.87 13.81 -6.84
N ILE A 289 -22.13 14.14 -8.10
CA ILE A 289 -21.69 15.41 -8.71
C ILE A 289 -22.36 16.58 -7.99
N ASP A 290 -23.69 16.55 -7.81
CA ASP A 290 -24.40 17.63 -7.12
C ASP A 290 -23.97 17.81 -5.66
N LYS A 291 -23.64 16.69 -4.99
CA LYS A 291 -23.10 16.70 -3.62
C LYS A 291 -21.70 17.30 -3.57
N ALA A 292 -20.84 16.92 -4.51
CA ALA A 292 -19.49 17.48 -4.64
C ALA A 292 -19.52 18.96 -4.99
N LEU A 293 -20.47 19.41 -5.81
CA LEU A 293 -20.66 20.82 -6.13
C LEU A 293 -21.09 21.66 -4.92
N GLN A 294 -21.88 21.10 -4.01
CA GLN A 294 -22.17 21.76 -2.73
C GLN A 294 -20.92 21.92 -1.88
N ALA A 295 -20.00 20.93 -1.89
CA ALA A 295 -18.72 21.07 -1.22
C ALA A 295 -17.83 22.16 -1.86
N PHE A 296 -17.83 22.29 -3.20
CA PHE A 296 -17.15 23.39 -3.88
C PHE A 296 -17.79 24.76 -3.59
N ALA A 297 -19.10 24.82 -3.42
CA ALA A 297 -19.78 26.06 -3.00
C ALA A 297 -19.38 26.47 -1.58
N ALA A 298 -19.30 25.53 -0.65
CA ALA A 298 -18.78 25.77 0.70
C ALA A 298 -17.30 26.20 0.69
N ALA A 299 -16.48 25.59 -0.18
CA ALA A 299 -15.09 26.00 -0.38
C ALA A 299 -14.98 27.44 -0.91
N TYR A 300 -15.85 27.81 -1.85
CA TYR A 300 -15.94 29.16 -2.36
C TYR A 300 -16.34 30.15 -1.25
N GLU A 301 -17.36 29.84 -0.45
CA GLU A 301 -17.79 30.67 0.69
C GLU A 301 -16.64 30.95 1.67
N LEU A 302 -15.92 29.91 2.10
CA LEU A 302 -14.78 30.08 3.00
C LEU A 302 -13.65 30.88 2.35
N SER A 303 -13.41 30.70 1.05
CA SER A 303 -12.39 31.47 0.34
C SER A 303 -12.76 32.96 0.22
N GLU A 304 -14.04 33.29 0.08
CA GLU A 304 -14.51 34.68 0.07
C GLU A 304 -14.39 35.31 1.46
N PHE A 305 -14.64 34.55 2.53
CA PHE A 305 -14.33 34.98 3.90
C PHE A 305 -12.86 35.38 4.03
N TRP A 306 -11.92 34.54 3.53
CA TRP A 306 -10.50 34.90 3.52
C TRP A 306 -10.25 36.20 2.75
N LYS A 307 -10.82 36.37 1.54
CA LYS A 307 -10.61 37.57 0.72
C LYS A 307 -11.07 38.86 1.40
N VAL A 308 -12.26 38.84 2.01
CA VAL A 308 -12.82 39.98 2.73
C VAL A 308 -11.90 40.40 3.90
N HIS A 309 -11.22 39.42 4.49
CA HIS A 309 -10.34 39.62 5.65
C HIS A 309 -8.85 39.53 5.31
N ARG A 310 -8.49 39.63 4.02
CA ARG A 310 -7.13 39.37 3.53
C ARG A 310 -6.07 40.23 4.22
N THR A 311 -6.36 41.50 4.48
CA THR A 311 -5.44 42.41 5.18
C THR A 311 -5.05 41.90 6.57
N PHE A 312 -5.98 41.29 7.32
CA PHE A 312 -5.64 40.68 8.61
C PHE A 312 -4.70 39.50 8.44
N PHE A 313 -5.04 38.58 7.52
CA PHE A 313 -4.24 37.37 7.30
C PHE A 313 -2.85 37.68 6.75
N ASP A 314 -2.74 38.57 5.77
CA ASP A 314 -1.46 38.99 5.22
C ASP A 314 -0.58 39.62 6.33
N ASN A 315 -1.11 40.53 7.14
CA ASN A 315 -0.37 41.11 8.27
C ASN A 315 0.03 40.05 9.33
N HIS A 316 -0.84 39.10 9.61
CA HIS A 316 -0.60 38.04 10.60
C HIS A 316 0.55 37.12 10.18
N TYR A 317 0.64 36.78 8.89
CA TYR A 317 1.66 35.87 8.35
C TYR A 317 2.87 36.56 7.73
N GLU A 318 2.85 37.87 7.49
CA GLU A 318 4.04 38.66 7.14
C GLU A 318 4.93 38.99 8.34
N THR A 319 4.36 38.97 9.55
CA THR A 319 5.06 39.28 10.81
C THR A 319 5.53 38.04 11.59
N SER A 320 5.28 36.83 11.04
CA SER A 320 5.60 35.53 11.64
C SER A 320 6.81 34.87 10.99
#